data_AF-A0A653VDP6-F1
#
_entry.id   AF-A0A653VDP6-F1
#
_cell.length_a   1.000
_cell.length_b   1.000
_cell.length_c   1.000
_cell.angle_alpha   90.00
_cell.angle_beta   90.00
_cell.angle_gamma   90.00
#
_symmetry.space_group_name_H-M   'P 1'
#
loop_
_entity.id
_entity.type
_entity.pdbx_description
1 polymer ?
#
loop_
_entity_poly.entity_id
_entity_poly.type
_entity_poly.pdbx_seq_one_letter_code
_entity_poly.pdbx_strand_id
1 'polypeptide(L)'
;MALPFDDDRFDAAVMALVIFFVPEPAKGVAEMVRVVRPGGWVSAYAWDIPGRGFPLAAIQDEMLPFGIVPMRPPHPEVSRMDALLELWESAGLEQLDSREIVVQREFASFEEFWTIGLTGASIGEQIASLTNIDAELLKERVRLRLPADAQGRVIYSARAHAIVGRVSK
;
A
#
# COMPACT_ATOMS: atom_id res chain seq x y z
N MET A 1 -18.11 13.43 0.24
CA MET A 1 -17.08 13.50 -0.81
C MET A 1 -17.74 13.28 -2.16
N ALA A 2 -17.46 14.13 -3.15
CA ALA A 2 -17.92 14.00 -4.53
C ALA A 2 -16.78 14.48 -5.46
N LEU A 3 -16.56 13.80 -6.58
CA LEU A 3 -15.61 14.21 -7.59
C LEU A 3 -16.21 15.40 -8.39
N PRO A 4 -15.42 16.44 -8.71
CA PRO A 4 -15.91 17.64 -9.40
C PRO A 4 -16.03 17.42 -10.92
N PHE A 5 -16.61 16.29 -11.32
CA PHE A 5 -16.84 15.90 -12.71
C PHE A 5 -18.29 15.46 -12.88
N ASP A 6 -18.85 15.70 -14.05
CA ASP A 6 -20.17 15.18 -14.41
C ASP A 6 -20.14 13.65 -14.53
N ASP A 7 -21.32 13.06 -14.68
CA ASP A 7 -21.50 11.63 -14.92
C ASP A 7 -20.92 11.24 -16.30
N ASP A 8 -20.46 9.99 -16.43
CA ASP A 8 -20.04 9.37 -17.71
C ASP A 8 -18.94 10.12 -18.48
N ARG A 9 -18.10 10.89 -17.79
CA ARG A 9 -17.08 11.75 -18.41
C ARG A 9 -15.82 11.03 -18.84
N PHE A 10 -15.49 9.90 -18.23
CA PHE A 10 -14.23 9.20 -18.44
C PHE A 10 -14.42 7.78 -18.97
N ASP A 11 -13.42 7.31 -19.71
CA ASP A 11 -13.31 5.91 -20.12
C ASP A 11 -12.88 4.99 -18.98
N ALA A 12 -12.11 5.52 -18.03
CA ALA A 12 -11.63 4.79 -16.88
C ALA A 12 -11.30 5.69 -15.69
N ALA A 13 -11.37 5.11 -14.48
CA ALA A 13 -10.89 5.71 -13.24
C ALA A 13 -9.96 4.72 -12.52
N VAL A 14 -8.84 5.23 -12.00
CA VAL A 14 -7.82 4.43 -11.31
C VAL A 14 -7.48 5.04 -9.95
N MET A 15 -7.55 4.25 -8.89
CA MET A 15 -7.11 4.63 -7.55
C MET A 15 -5.83 3.89 -7.17
N ALA A 16 -4.69 4.53 -7.42
CA ALA A 16 -3.36 3.97 -7.22
C ALA A 16 -2.84 4.24 -5.80
N LEU A 17 -2.74 3.21 -4.95
CA LEU A 17 -2.21 3.25 -3.58
C LEU A 17 -2.96 4.19 -2.61
N VAL A 18 -4.21 4.54 -2.93
CA VAL A 18 -4.97 5.57 -2.20
C VAL A 18 -6.17 5.03 -1.42
N ILE A 19 -6.75 3.89 -1.81
CA ILE A 19 -8.10 3.49 -1.34
C ILE A 19 -8.25 3.40 0.17
N PHE A 20 -7.22 2.92 0.87
CA PHE A 20 -7.22 2.82 2.33
C PHE A 20 -7.07 4.18 3.05
N PHE A 21 -6.76 5.26 2.33
CA PHE A 21 -6.76 6.64 2.84
C PHE A 21 -8.08 7.37 2.61
N VAL A 22 -8.98 6.82 1.80
CA VAL A 22 -10.28 7.44 1.53
C VAL A 22 -11.16 7.32 2.77
N PRO A 23 -11.71 8.41 3.34
CA PRO A 23 -12.51 8.35 4.57
C PRO A 23 -13.79 7.52 4.47
N GLU A 24 -14.36 7.45 3.26
CA GLU A 24 -15.54 6.63 2.95
C GLU A 24 -15.23 5.81 1.68
N PRO A 25 -14.50 4.67 1.76
CA PRO A 25 -14.02 3.94 0.57
C PRO A 25 -15.12 3.56 -0.41
N ALA A 26 -16.26 3.06 0.09
CA ALA A 26 -17.41 2.70 -0.74
C ALA A 26 -17.95 3.90 -1.53
N LYS A 27 -18.02 5.08 -0.91
CA LYS A 27 -18.43 6.32 -1.58
C LYS A 27 -17.39 6.79 -2.59
N GLY A 28 -16.10 6.59 -2.28
CA GLY A 28 -15.01 6.86 -3.22
C GLY A 28 -15.14 6.02 -4.49
N VAL A 29 -15.37 4.71 -4.35
CA VAL A 29 -15.59 3.81 -5.49
C VAL A 29 -16.88 4.16 -6.23
N ALA A 30 -17.98 4.46 -5.53
CA ALA A 30 -19.23 4.89 -6.15
C ALA A 30 -19.06 6.16 -7.00
N GLU A 31 -18.26 7.13 -6.54
CA GLU A 31 -17.94 8.31 -7.34
C GLU A 31 -17.05 8.00 -8.54
N MET A 32 -16.13 7.03 -8.44
CA MET A 32 -15.38 6.55 -9.61
C MET A 32 -16.31 5.89 -10.64
N VAL A 33 -17.30 5.11 -10.19
CA VAL A 33 -18.32 4.53 -11.06
C VAL A 33 -19.14 5.62 -11.74
N ARG A 34 -19.64 6.61 -10.99
CA ARG A 34 -20.48 7.70 -11.52
C ARG A 34 -19.81 8.47 -12.66
N VAL A 35 -18.53 8.78 -12.52
CA VAL A 35 -17.81 9.59 -13.52
C VAL A 35 -17.30 8.77 -14.72
N VAL A 36 -17.40 7.44 -14.67
CA VAL A 36 -16.95 6.54 -15.73
C VAL A 36 -18.16 6.08 -16.54
N ARG A 37 -18.09 6.27 -17.86
CA ARG A 37 -19.19 5.94 -18.78
C ARG A 37 -19.57 4.46 -18.75
N PRO A 38 -20.80 4.09 -19.15
CA PRO A 38 -21.22 2.71 -19.32
C PRO A 38 -20.23 1.91 -20.17
N GLY A 39 -19.82 0.75 -19.68
CA GLY A 39 -18.81 -0.09 -20.31
C GLY A 39 -17.36 0.36 -20.13
N GLY A 40 -17.07 1.43 -19.37
CA GLY A 40 -15.74 1.86 -18.96
C GLY A 40 -15.19 1.08 -17.75
N TRP A 41 -13.97 1.42 -17.31
CA TRP A 41 -13.22 0.65 -16.29
C TRP A 41 -12.98 1.40 -14.99
N VAL A 42 -13.18 0.74 -13.86
CA VAL A 42 -12.83 1.24 -12.52
C VAL A 42 -11.84 0.28 -11.88
N SER A 43 -10.68 0.77 -11.48
CA SER A 43 -9.62 -0.06 -10.91
C SER A 43 -8.92 0.58 -9.72
N ALA A 44 -8.35 -0.26 -8.87
CA ALA A 44 -7.46 0.17 -7.82
C ALA A 44 -6.36 -0.84 -7.60
N TYR A 45 -5.27 -0.38 -7.01
CA TYR A 45 -4.31 -1.27 -6.37
C TYR A 45 -3.78 -0.63 -5.10
N ALA A 46 -3.50 -1.46 -4.11
CA ALA A 46 -3.10 -1.04 -2.77
C ALA A 46 -2.07 -2.01 -2.22
N TRP A 47 -1.07 -1.49 -1.49
CA TRP A 47 -0.21 -2.34 -0.67
C TRP A 47 -1.06 -3.18 0.28
N ASP A 48 -0.75 -4.47 0.42
CA ASP A 48 -1.41 -5.38 1.34
C ASP A 48 -0.98 -5.04 2.78
N ILE A 49 -1.66 -4.07 3.40
CA ILE A 49 -1.26 -3.56 4.72
C ILE A 49 -1.44 -4.66 5.80
N PRO A 50 -2.60 -5.34 5.92
CA PRO A 50 -2.79 -6.38 6.94
C PRO A 50 -1.88 -7.59 6.74
N GLY A 51 -1.60 -7.98 5.50
CA GLY A 51 -0.71 -9.10 5.18
C GLY A 51 0.77 -8.72 5.07
N ARG A 52 1.18 -7.57 5.62
CA ARG A 52 2.59 -7.11 5.69
C ARG A 52 3.27 -6.93 4.33
N GLY A 53 2.51 -6.63 3.29
CA GLY A 53 3.00 -6.35 1.94
C GLY A 53 3.55 -4.93 1.74
N PHE A 54 3.49 -4.04 2.74
CA PHE A 54 4.00 -2.67 2.62
C PHE A 54 5.54 -2.64 2.46
N PRO A 55 6.10 -1.80 1.55
CA PRO A 55 7.55 -1.74 1.32
C PRO A 55 8.42 -1.41 2.53
N LEU A 56 7.85 -0.83 3.60
CA LEU A 56 8.57 -0.48 4.82
C LEU A 56 8.12 -1.31 6.04
N ALA A 57 7.35 -2.39 5.82
CA ALA A 57 6.82 -3.22 6.88
C ALA A 57 7.92 -3.80 7.80
N ALA A 58 9.07 -4.20 7.25
CA ALA A 58 10.18 -4.71 8.06
C ALA A 58 10.72 -3.68 9.07
N ILE A 59 10.82 -2.41 8.67
CA ILE A 59 11.25 -1.31 9.56
C ILE A 59 10.13 -1.01 10.57
N GLN A 60 8.89 -0.87 10.08
CA GLN A 60 7.71 -0.57 10.91
C GLN A 60 7.45 -1.63 11.98
N ASP A 61 7.64 -2.90 11.67
CA ASP A 61 7.51 -3.98 12.65
C ASP A 61 8.57 -3.87 13.77
N GLU A 62 9.81 -3.49 13.44
CA GLU A 62 10.89 -3.32 14.42
C GLU A 62 10.82 -1.99 15.17
N MET A 63 10.00 -1.03 14.74
CA MET A 63 9.71 0.19 15.49
C MET A 63 8.80 -0.07 16.70
N LEU A 64 7.90 -1.06 16.62
CA LEU A 64 6.91 -1.36 17.67
C LEU A 64 7.53 -1.69 19.05
N PRO A 65 8.59 -2.53 19.16
CA PRO A 65 9.24 -2.83 20.44
C PRO A 65 9.86 -1.61 21.14
N PHE A 66 10.12 -0.52 20.39
CA PHE A 66 10.67 0.73 20.93
C PHE A 66 9.58 1.76 21.25
N GLY A 67 8.31 1.35 21.27
CA GLY A 67 7.18 2.23 21.58
C GLY A 67 6.81 3.18 20.45
N ILE A 68 7.43 3.05 19.27
CA ILE A 68 7.05 3.83 18.10
C ILE A 68 5.95 3.09 17.36
N VAL A 69 4.76 3.69 17.30
CA VAL A 69 3.63 3.16 16.55
C VAL A 69 3.58 3.85 15.18
N PRO A 70 3.86 3.13 14.08
CA PRO A 70 3.77 3.72 12.75
C PRO A 70 2.36 4.21 12.46
N MET A 71 2.24 5.36 11.80
CA MET A 71 0.95 5.85 11.33
C MET A 71 0.34 4.85 10.37
N ARG A 72 -0.88 4.40 10.67
CA ARG A 72 -1.65 3.54 9.79
C ARG A 72 -2.62 4.39 8.96
N PRO A 73 -2.92 3.95 7.72
CA PRO A 73 -4.06 4.52 7.02
C PRO A 73 -5.35 4.32 7.83
N PRO A 74 -6.41 5.11 7.58
CA PRO A 74 -7.69 4.98 8.28
C PRO A 74 -8.39 3.64 8.01
N HIS A 75 -8.22 3.06 6.81
CA HIS A 75 -8.91 1.84 6.39
C HIS A 75 -7.95 0.77 5.83
N PRO A 76 -6.96 0.29 6.62
CA PRO A 76 -5.99 -0.69 6.15
C PRO A 76 -6.65 -2.00 5.68
N GLU A 77 -7.77 -2.38 6.28
CA GLU A 77 -8.56 -3.57 5.96
C GLU A 77 -9.05 -3.60 4.52
N VAL A 78 -9.30 -2.43 3.91
CA VAL A 78 -9.77 -2.35 2.51
C VAL A 78 -8.69 -2.80 1.51
N SER A 79 -7.43 -2.88 1.92
CA SER A 79 -6.36 -3.40 1.06
C SER A 79 -6.30 -4.93 0.95
N ARG A 80 -7.09 -5.67 1.73
CA ARG A 80 -7.18 -7.13 1.55
C ARG A 80 -7.92 -7.47 0.26
N MET A 81 -7.57 -8.59 -0.37
CA MET A 81 -8.18 -8.98 -1.65
C MET A 81 -9.69 -9.21 -1.55
N ASP A 82 -10.14 -9.87 -0.47
CA ASP A 82 -11.56 -10.12 -0.21
C ASP A 82 -12.36 -8.82 -0.03
N ALA A 83 -11.81 -7.86 0.71
CA ALA A 83 -12.44 -6.57 0.93
C ALA A 83 -12.51 -5.71 -0.35
N LEU A 84 -11.48 -5.77 -1.20
CA LEU A 84 -11.52 -5.12 -2.52
C LEU A 84 -12.63 -5.71 -3.39
N LEU A 85 -12.72 -7.05 -3.47
CA LEU A 85 -13.77 -7.74 -4.23
C LEU A 85 -15.17 -7.33 -3.76
N GLU A 86 -15.43 -7.41 -2.45
CA GLU A 86 -16.71 -7.01 -1.86
C GLU A 86 -17.06 -5.55 -2.17
N LEU A 87 -16.07 -4.65 -2.14
CA LEU A 87 -16.27 -3.24 -2.42
C LEU A 87 -16.61 -2.97 -3.89
N TRP A 88 -15.98 -3.68 -4.82
CA TRP A 88 -16.26 -3.59 -6.26
C TRP A 88 -17.62 -4.18 -6.60
N GLU A 89 -17.97 -5.34 -6.02
CA GLU A 89 -19.27 -5.98 -6.20
C GLU A 89 -20.40 -5.08 -5.67
N SER A 90 -20.22 -4.52 -4.48
CA SER A 90 -21.19 -3.61 -3.86
C SER A 90 -21.39 -2.31 -4.63
N ALA A 91 -20.39 -1.90 -5.42
CA ALA A 91 -20.47 -0.73 -6.31
C ALA A 91 -21.18 -1.02 -7.65
N GLY A 92 -21.64 -2.26 -7.87
CA GLY A 92 -22.32 -2.66 -9.11
C GLY A 92 -21.39 -2.84 -10.30
N LEU A 93 -20.08 -2.98 -10.07
CA LEU A 93 -19.12 -3.26 -11.15
C LEU A 93 -19.21 -4.72 -11.58
N GLU A 94 -19.16 -4.94 -12.89
CA GLU A 94 -19.21 -6.25 -13.52
C GLU A 94 -17.83 -6.68 -14.04
N GLN A 95 -17.69 -7.93 -14.50
CA GLN A 95 -16.44 -8.44 -15.11
C GLN A 95 -15.22 -8.20 -14.22
N LEU A 96 -15.37 -8.52 -12.93
CA LEU A 96 -14.31 -8.30 -11.95
C LEU A 96 -13.11 -9.20 -12.23
N ASP A 97 -11.93 -8.62 -12.16
CA ASP A 97 -10.67 -9.34 -12.14
C ASP A 97 -9.79 -8.77 -11.01
N SER A 98 -9.06 -9.66 -10.35
CA SER A 98 -8.25 -9.29 -9.20
C SER A 98 -6.97 -10.12 -9.16
N ARG A 99 -5.88 -9.51 -8.69
CA ARG A 99 -4.59 -10.20 -8.62
C ARG A 99 -3.69 -9.67 -7.52
N GLU A 100 -2.92 -10.60 -6.96
CA GLU A 100 -1.75 -10.26 -6.15
C GLU A 100 -0.60 -9.81 -7.06
N ILE A 101 0.06 -8.73 -6.67
CA ILE A 101 1.26 -8.20 -7.32
C ILE A 101 2.38 -8.25 -6.29
N VAL A 102 3.33 -9.16 -6.50
CA VAL A 102 4.58 -9.19 -5.74
C VAL A 102 5.63 -8.41 -6.52
N VAL A 103 6.17 -7.36 -5.91
CA VAL A 103 7.28 -6.58 -6.46
C VAL A 103 8.54 -6.89 -5.67
N GLN A 104 9.65 -7.06 -6.39
CA GLN A 104 10.96 -7.26 -5.79
C GLN A 104 11.87 -6.10 -6.17
N ARG A 105 12.59 -5.59 -5.17
CA ARG A 105 13.60 -4.56 -5.39
C ARG A 105 14.94 -5.08 -4.87
N GLU A 106 15.95 -4.92 -5.71
CA GLU A 106 17.34 -5.12 -5.34
C GLU A 106 17.93 -3.81 -4.80
N PHE A 107 18.70 -3.95 -3.73
CA PHE A 107 19.53 -2.91 -3.13
C PHE A 107 20.97 -3.40 -3.13
N ALA A 108 21.91 -2.52 -3.45
CA ALA A 108 23.35 -2.77 -3.45
C ALA A 108 23.87 -3.21 -2.07
N SER A 109 23.20 -2.79 -0.99
CA SER A 109 23.50 -3.24 0.37
C SER A 109 22.33 -3.02 1.32
N PHE A 110 22.43 -3.58 2.52
CA PHE A 110 21.52 -3.25 3.62
C PHE A 110 21.54 -1.75 3.96
N GLU A 111 22.70 -1.10 3.90
CA GLU A 111 22.80 0.33 4.21
C GLU A 111 22.01 1.18 3.20
N GLU A 112 22.02 0.80 1.92
CA GLU A 112 21.19 1.46 0.93
C GLU A 112 19.70 1.24 1.21
N PHE A 113 19.29 0.00 1.49
CA PHE A 113 17.91 -0.30 1.93
C PHE A 113 17.50 0.58 3.12
N TRP A 114 18.36 0.65 4.13
CA TRP A 114 18.14 1.39 5.36
C TRP A 114 17.98 2.88 5.09
N THR A 115 18.95 3.50 4.42
CA THR A 115 18.92 4.94 4.10
C THR A 115 17.68 5.30 3.29
N ILE A 116 17.30 4.49 2.31
CA ILE A 116 16.09 4.73 1.51
C ILE A 116 14.82 4.51 2.34
N GLY A 117 14.81 3.52 3.23
CA GLY A 117 13.68 3.28 4.13
C GLY A 117 13.42 4.47 5.06
N LEU A 118 14.48 5.14 5.53
CA LEU A 118 14.38 6.33 6.37
C LEU A 118 13.79 7.56 5.65
N THR A 119 13.81 7.60 4.31
CA THR A 119 13.12 8.67 3.57
C THR A 119 11.60 8.47 3.50
N GLY A 120 11.08 7.34 3.98
CA GLY A 120 9.65 7.09 4.10
C GLY A 120 8.97 8.05 5.08
N ALA A 121 7.69 8.32 4.86
CA ALA A 121 6.91 9.29 5.64
C ALA A 121 7.10 9.11 7.16
N SER A 122 7.73 10.12 7.78
CA SER A 122 8.09 10.23 9.21
C SER A 122 8.95 9.13 9.84
N ILE A 123 9.36 8.09 9.10
CA ILE A 123 10.16 6.98 9.66
C ILE A 123 11.51 7.48 10.18
N GLY A 124 12.24 8.26 9.38
CA GLY A 124 13.53 8.81 9.77
C GLY A 124 13.44 9.69 11.02
N GLU A 125 12.42 10.56 11.09
CA GLU A 125 12.18 11.44 12.24
C GLU A 125 11.85 10.66 13.52
N GLN A 126 11.00 9.64 13.41
CA GLN A 126 10.61 8.80 14.54
C GLN A 126 11.81 8.02 15.08
N ILE A 127 12.62 7.41 14.22
CA ILE A 127 13.84 6.70 14.64
C ILE A 127 14.87 7.67 15.22
N ALA A 128 15.00 8.88 14.66
CA ALA A 128 15.92 9.90 15.19
C ALA A 128 15.52 10.43 16.58
N SER A 129 14.27 10.22 17.02
CA SER A 129 13.82 10.55 18.38
C SER A 129 14.27 9.54 19.45
N LEU A 130 14.77 8.37 19.04
CA LEU A 130 15.31 7.36 19.95
C LEU A 130 16.70 7.77 20.47
N THR A 131 17.16 7.08 21.52
CA THR A 131 18.58 7.14 21.88
C THR A 131 19.43 6.50 20.78
N ASN A 132 20.71 6.89 20.66
CA ASN A 132 21.61 6.28 19.69
C ASN A 132 21.71 4.74 19.87
N ILE A 133 21.64 4.26 21.11
CA ILE A 133 21.71 2.81 21.40
C ILE A 133 20.47 2.10 20.85
N ASP A 134 19.28 2.68 21.08
CA ASP A 134 18.02 2.10 20.61
C ASP A 134 17.88 2.15 19.09
N ALA A 135 18.30 3.25 18.46
CA ALA A 135 18.27 3.40 17.00
C ALA A 135 19.19 2.38 16.32
N GLU A 136 20.40 2.16 16.84
CA GLU A 136 21.31 1.13 16.33
C GLU A 136 20.76 -0.28 16.59
N LEU A 137 20.20 -0.55 17.76
CA LEU A 137 19.58 -1.86 18.04
C LEU A 137 18.40 -2.15 17.10
N LEU A 138 17.56 -1.16 16.83
CA LEU A 138 16.47 -1.26 15.86
C LEU A 138 17.02 -1.58 14.46
N LYS A 139 18.04 -0.84 14.01
CA LYS A 139 18.71 -1.07 12.73
C LYS A 139 19.26 -2.48 12.60
N GLU A 140 19.95 -2.99 13.62
CA GLU A 140 20.46 -4.38 13.64
C GLU A 140 19.33 -5.41 13.56
N ARG A 141 18.21 -5.18 14.26
CA ARG A 141 17.05 -6.07 14.21
C ARG A 141 16.43 -6.12 12.81
N VAL A 142 16.36 -4.98 12.12
CA VAL A 142 15.92 -4.95 10.71
C VAL A 142 16.92 -5.67 9.81
N ARG A 143 18.23 -5.52 10.04
CA ARG A 143 19.29 -6.21 9.27
C ARG A 143 19.17 -7.73 9.37
N LEU A 144 18.89 -8.26 10.56
CA LEU A 144 18.71 -9.71 10.77
C LEU A 144 17.53 -10.29 9.98
N ARG A 145 16.54 -9.46 9.60
CA ARG A 145 15.38 -9.85 8.78
C ARG A 145 15.65 -9.80 7.29
N LEU A 146 16.77 -9.20 6.88
CA LEU A 146 17.13 -8.90 5.49
C LEU A 146 18.52 -9.47 5.18
N PRO A 147 18.66 -10.81 5.09
CA PRO A 147 19.95 -11.42 4.81
C PRO A 147 20.45 -10.96 3.44
N ALA A 148 21.69 -10.50 3.42
CA ALA A 148 22.38 -10.14 2.18
C ALA A 148 22.86 -11.40 1.45
N ASP A 149 22.94 -11.32 0.12
CA ASP A 149 23.54 -12.37 -0.70
C ASP A 149 25.07 -12.38 -0.59
N ALA A 150 25.72 -13.29 -1.31
CA ALA A 150 27.18 -13.44 -1.31
C ALA A 150 27.93 -12.20 -1.83
N GLN A 151 27.25 -11.26 -2.48
CA GLN A 151 27.80 -9.98 -2.94
C GLN A 151 27.41 -8.81 -2.02
N GLY A 152 26.72 -9.08 -0.92
CA GLY A 152 26.28 -8.07 0.04
C GLY A 152 24.97 -7.37 -0.34
N ARG A 153 24.30 -7.78 -1.43
CA ARG A 153 23.05 -7.17 -1.88
C ARG A 153 21.85 -7.67 -1.09
N VAL A 154 20.83 -6.83 -0.98
CA VAL A 154 19.56 -7.18 -0.33
C VAL A 154 18.45 -7.18 -1.37
N ILE A 155 17.71 -8.28 -1.47
CA ILE A 155 16.47 -8.34 -2.26
C ILE A 155 15.30 -8.27 -1.29
N TYR A 156 14.45 -7.26 -1.46
CA TYR A 156 13.27 -7.07 -0.63
C TYR A 156 12.00 -7.18 -1.48
N SER A 157 11.05 -7.97 -0.99
CA SER A 157 9.75 -8.16 -1.62
C SER A 157 8.68 -7.35 -0.91
N ALA A 158 7.80 -6.73 -1.68
CA ALA A 158 6.57 -6.11 -1.23
C ALA A 158 5.39 -6.67 -2.01
N ARG A 159 4.18 -6.56 -1.45
CA ARG A 159 2.97 -7.13 -2.03
C ARG A 159 1.84 -6.10 -2.06
N ALA A 160 1.20 -5.99 -3.21
CA ALA A 160 -0.02 -5.24 -3.41
C ALA A 160 -1.14 -6.16 -3.92
N HIS A 161 -2.38 -5.78 -3.66
CA HIS A 161 -3.56 -6.34 -4.31
C HIS A 161 -4.09 -5.34 -5.31
N ALA A 162 -4.46 -5.82 -6.49
CA ALA A 162 -5.09 -5.03 -7.54
C ALA A 162 -6.46 -5.61 -7.88
N ILE A 163 -7.39 -4.73 -8.22
CA ILE A 163 -8.73 -5.07 -8.66
C ILE A 163 -9.15 -4.15 -9.80
N VAL A 164 -9.92 -4.70 -10.72
CA VAL A 164 -10.57 -3.96 -11.81
C VAL A 164 -11.98 -4.50 -12.00
N GLY A 165 -12.89 -3.62 -12.39
CA GLY A 165 -14.25 -3.95 -12.77
C GLY A 165 -14.78 -2.97 -13.81
N ARG A 166 -15.87 -3.36 -14.46
CA ARG A 166 -16.47 -2.64 -15.57
C ARG A 166 -17.81 -2.02 -15.15
N VAL A 167 -18.04 -0.76 -15.51
CA VAL A 167 -19.36 -0.13 -15.32
C VAL A 167 -20.36 -0.81 -16.25
N SER A 168 -21.53 -1.19 -15.74
CA SER A 168 -22.61 -1.80 -16.54
C SER A 168 -22.94 -0.95 -17.77
N LYS A 169 -23.33 -1.62 -18.86
CA LYS A 169 -23.68 -0.97 -20.13
C LYS A 169 -25.09 -0.40 -20.14
#